data_AF-A0A7M2T2V8-F1
#
_entry.id   AF-A0A7M2T2V8-F1
#
_cell.length_a   1.000
_cell.length_b   1.000
_cell.length_c   1.000
_cell.angle_alpha   90.00
_cell.angle_beta   90.00
_cell.angle_gamma   90.00
#
_symmetry.space_group_name_H-M   'P 1'
#
loop_
_entity.id
_entity.type
_entity.pdbx_description
1 polymer ?
#
loop_
_entity_poly.entity_id
_entity_poly.type
_entity_poly.pdbx_seq_one_letter_code
_entity_poly.pdbx_strand_id
1 'polypeptide(L)'
;MSVREEGETRRRRESRGPRPERVPVLVARACALVGLVHLATGVVPRVRHTRVHAFAELPPGALGPFAAALSLCVGVLLLLLAPGLARGRRLAWRTAVALLPAGAVAQFTDRHSLIGVVVSLGLLAPLLRHRDRFMSPPGPRSRWRALTNFVLMGAGSLALGLVVVSAHPHRLIGDPSLADRITHVLYGLFGVHGPVAHQGATARSVAVCLGALGLLTAATTLYLALRPEHPAARLTEDDEVRLRALQRRHGGRGTPGHVTLRRDRAVVFSPSGKAAVTYRVVSGVMLADGDPLGDVEAWPGAIERFMDEARARAWTPAVMDCSEAGGEVWTRETGLGVLGPGDGAVVEAAGLSLAGRAARTVRQPAGRTERAYGETRGRRARDLGEAGPDGVHRACDDGGTTDGARRSLALLARRFRIQSVTQRRDTGAA
;
A
#
# COMPACT_ATOMS: atom_id res chain seq x y z
N MET A 1 38.59 8.18 -44.77
CA MET A 1 37.55 8.95 -44.04
C MET A 1 36.61 8.01 -43.27
N SER A 2 37.11 6.94 -42.63
CA SER A 2 36.27 5.94 -41.94
C SER A 2 36.83 5.44 -40.60
N VAL A 3 37.76 6.19 -39.99
CA VAL A 3 38.39 5.80 -38.71
C VAL A 3 38.05 6.80 -37.58
N ARG A 4 37.29 7.86 -37.88
CA ARG A 4 36.99 8.94 -36.92
C ARG A 4 35.60 8.87 -36.29
N GLU A 5 34.68 8.05 -36.82
CA GLU A 5 33.31 7.93 -36.28
C GLU A 5 33.15 6.85 -35.20
N GLU A 6 34.06 5.88 -35.10
CA GLU A 6 33.98 4.83 -34.06
C GLU A 6 34.42 5.33 -32.66
N GLY A 7 35.00 6.54 -32.58
CA GLY A 7 35.49 7.12 -31.33
C GLY A 7 34.43 7.83 -30.49
N GLU A 8 33.32 8.29 -31.08
CA GLU A 8 32.31 9.11 -30.38
C GLU A 8 31.17 8.31 -29.74
N THR A 9 30.90 7.10 -30.22
CA THR A 9 29.83 6.25 -29.66
C THR A 9 30.26 5.49 -28.40
N ARG A 10 31.54 5.51 -28.02
CA ARG A 10 32.09 4.77 -26.86
C ARG A 10 32.22 5.59 -25.56
N ARG A 11 31.92 6.90 -25.56
CA ARG A 11 32.13 7.82 -24.42
C ARG A 11 30.86 8.32 -23.70
N ARG A 12 29.74 7.59 -23.75
CA ARG A 12 28.55 7.86 -22.91
C ARG A 12 28.10 6.65 -22.08
N ARG A 13 29.07 5.93 -21.50
CA ARG A 13 28.82 4.76 -20.64
C ARG A 13 29.26 4.97 -19.18
N GLU A 14 29.28 6.20 -18.69
CA GLU A 14 29.55 6.53 -17.29
C GLU A 14 28.65 7.72 -16.92
N SER A 15 27.42 7.51 -16.42
CA SER A 15 27.14 7.21 -15.01
C SER A 15 25.75 6.57 -14.94
N ARG A 16 25.70 5.24 -14.77
CA ARG A 16 24.44 4.53 -14.53
C ARG A 16 23.98 4.80 -13.10
N GLY A 17 23.19 5.84 -12.92
CA GLY A 17 22.31 5.95 -11.76
C GLY A 17 21.41 4.70 -11.65
N PRO A 18 20.79 4.45 -10.49
CA PRO A 18 19.87 3.33 -10.31
C PRO A 18 18.78 3.34 -11.40
N ARG A 19 18.36 2.15 -11.86
CA ARG A 19 17.28 2.02 -12.85
C ARG A 19 16.11 2.90 -12.44
N PRO A 20 15.52 3.70 -13.35
CA PRO A 20 14.53 4.73 -13.01
C PRO A 20 13.30 4.21 -12.26
N GLU A 21 12.97 2.93 -12.42
CA GLU A 21 11.89 2.23 -11.68
C GLU A 21 12.21 1.99 -10.20
N ARG A 22 13.49 1.86 -9.84
CA ARG A 22 13.92 1.60 -8.45
C ARG A 22 14.08 2.88 -7.63
N VAL A 23 14.05 4.04 -8.27
CA VAL A 23 14.26 5.34 -7.62
C VAL A 23 13.26 5.60 -6.48
N PRO A 24 11.93 5.41 -6.63
CA PRO A 24 10.99 5.63 -5.53
C PRO A 24 11.27 4.73 -4.33
N VAL A 25 11.64 3.47 -4.57
CA VAL A 25 11.98 2.50 -3.51
C VAL A 25 13.29 2.88 -2.81
N LEU A 26 14.31 3.30 -3.56
CA LEU A 26 15.59 3.72 -2.99
C LEU A 26 15.42 4.99 -2.14
N VAL A 27 14.72 6.00 -2.67
CA VAL A 27 14.42 7.24 -1.97
C VAL A 27 13.58 6.99 -0.71
N ALA A 28 12.60 6.09 -0.78
CA ALA A 28 11.83 5.66 0.38
C ALA A 28 12.69 5.00 1.46
N ARG A 29 13.60 4.10 1.09
CA ARG A 29 14.54 3.47 2.02
C ARG A 29 15.49 4.49 2.65
N ALA A 30 15.97 5.45 1.87
CA ALA A 30 16.84 6.51 2.37
C ALA A 30 16.09 7.46 3.33
N CYS A 31 14.84 7.83 3.03
CA CYS A 31 13.99 8.57 3.95
C CYS A 31 13.71 7.79 5.23
N ALA A 32 13.50 6.48 5.15
CA ALA A 32 13.34 5.63 6.32
C ALA A 32 14.63 5.59 7.18
N LEU A 33 15.80 5.46 6.56
CA LEU A 33 17.08 5.50 7.25
C LEU A 33 17.28 6.83 7.97
N VAL A 34 17.02 7.95 7.31
CA VAL A 34 17.08 9.28 7.92
C VAL A 34 16.09 9.39 9.07
N GLY A 35 14.87 8.87 8.90
CA GLY A 35 13.88 8.78 9.98
C GLY A 35 14.38 7.99 11.20
N LEU A 36 15.06 6.86 11.00
CA LEU A 36 15.68 6.09 12.07
C LEU A 36 16.81 6.86 12.76
N VAL A 37 17.63 7.60 12.01
CA VAL A 37 18.67 8.47 12.58
C VAL A 37 18.04 9.57 13.43
N HIS A 38 16.95 10.19 12.99
CA HIS A 38 16.19 11.16 13.79
C HIS A 38 15.65 10.56 15.10
N LEU A 39 15.13 9.33 15.06
CA LEU A 39 14.71 8.63 16.27
C LEU A 39 15.89 8.30 17.20
N ALA A 40 16.97 7.76 16.67
CA ALA A 40 18.15 7.41 17.45
C ALA A 40 18.75 8.65 18.11
N THR A 41 18.88 9.75 17.37
CA THR A 41 19.35 11.03 17.91
C THR A 41 18.38 11.61 18.92
N GLY A 42 17.06 11.53 18.71
CA GLY A 42 16.07 12.02 19.67
C GLY A 42 16.03 11.26 20.99
N VAL A 43 16.26 9.93 20.95
CA VAL A 43 16.23 9.05 22.14
C VAL A 43 17.57 9.04 22.89
N VAL A 44 18.70 9.10 22.18
CA VAL A 44 20.02 9.09 22.82
C VAL A 44 20.29 10.44 23.47
N PRO A 45 20.40 10.51 24.82
CA PRO A 45 20.67 11.76 25.52
C PRO A 45 22.00 12.37 25.04
N ARG A 46 22.07 13.71 25.01
CA ARG A 46 23.29 14.44 24.63
C ARG A 46 24.47 13.90 25.43
N VAL A 47 25.36 13.15 24.78
CA VAL A 47 26.62 12.73 25.39
C VAL A 47 27.42 14.02 25.56
N ARG A 48 27.54 14.50 26.81
CA ARG A 48 28.08 15.83 27.18
C ARG A 48 29.60 15.99 26.94
N HIS A 49 30.21 15.24 26.02
CA HIS A 49 31.67 15.10 25.94
C HIS A 49 32.36 15.74 24.73
N THR A 50 31.65 16.46 23.85
CA THR A 50 32.30 17.15 22.72
C THR A 50 32.58 18.63 23.03
N ARG A 51 33.86 18.99 23.04
CA ARG A 51 34.43 20.32 23.29
C ARG A 51 34.14 21.34 22.17
N VAL A 52 32.88 21.61 21.85
CA VAL A 52 32.51 22.57 20.78
C VAL A 52 31.47 23.61 21.22
N HIS A 53 31.51 24.01 22.49
CA HIS A 53 30.60 25.04 23.05
C HIS A 53 31.28 26.41 23.17
N ALA A 54 31.83 26.94 22.07
CA ALA A 54 32.49 28.25 22.08
C ALA A 54 31.82 29.33 21.19
N PHE A 55 30.71 29.07 20.50
CA PHE A 55 30.22 30.01 19.47
C PHE A 55 28.72 30.32 19.42
N ALA A 56 27.98 30.30 20.54
CA ALA A 56 26.61 30.83 20.50
C ALA A 56 26.20 31.54 21.79
N GLU A 57 26.14 32.87 21.72
CA GLU A 57 25.48 33.79 22.66
C GLU A 57 23.94 33.67 22.58
N LEU A 58 23.40 32.45 22.62
CA LEU A 58 21.96 32.20 22.75
C LEU A 58 21.73 31.48 24.09
N PRO A 59 20.71 31.85 24.88
CA PRO A 59 20.50 31.29 26.22
C PRO A 59 20.49 29.76 26.20
N PRO A 60 21.42 29.10 26.92
CA PRO A 60 21.55 27.66 26.90
C PRO A 60 20.35 27.02 27.61
N GLY A 61 19.43 26.42 26.84
CA GLY A 61 18.44 25.48 27.37
C GLY A 61 16.97 25.71 27.03
N ALA A 62 16.58 26.86 26.46
CA ALA A 62 15.17 27.15 26.20
C ALA A 62 14.58 26.35 25.01
N LEU A 63 15.37 26.13 23.96
CA LEU A 63 14.89 25.47 22.72
C LEU A 63 15.17 23.97 22.64
N GLY A 64 16.04 23.43 23.50
CA GLY A 64 16.50 22.04 23.43
C GLY A 64 15.39 20.98 23.51
N PRO A 65 14.45 21.05 24.48
CA PRO A 65 13.37 20.07 24.59
C PRO A 65 12.43 20.02 23.37
N PHE A 66 12.11 21.19 22.82
CA PHE A 66 11.22 21.33 21.66
C PHE A 66 11.89 20.83 20.38
N ALA A 67 13.16 21.17 20.17
CA ALA A 67 13.92 20.70 19.00
C ALA A 67 14.11 19.16 19.01
N ALA A 68 14.35 18.56 20.18
CA ALA A 68 14.40 17.11 20.33
C ALA A 68 13.06 16.44 20.03
N ALA A 69 11.95 16.98 20.56
CA ALA A 69 10.60 16.50 20.26
C ALA A 69 10.28 16.61 18.76
N LEU A 70 10.61 17.73 18.12
CA LEU A 70 10.42 17.95 16.69
C LEU A 70 11.22 16.95 15.84
N SER A 71 12.49 16.68 16.21
CA SER A 71 13.31 15.68 15.53
C SER A 71 12.69 14.28 15.61
N LEU A 72 12.20 13.87 16.78
CA LEU A 72 11.47 12.61 16.98
C LEU A 72 10.21 12.54 16.11
N CYS A 73 9.42 13.62 16.09
CA CYS A 73 8.20 13.70 15.27
C CYS A 73 8.51 13.55 13.78
N VAL A 74 9.51 14.29 13.28
CA VAL A 74 9.98 14.20 11.90
C VAL A 74 10.45 12.77 11.59
N GLY A 75 11.18 12.13 12.51
CA GLY A 75 11.65 10.76 12.36
C GLY A 75 10.52 9.75 12.16
N VAL A 76 9.51 9.78 13.05
CA VAL A 76 8.33 8.91 12.95
C VAL A 76 7.56 9.17 11.65
N LEU A 77 7.33 10.43 11.30
CA LEU A 77 6.57 10.79 10.10
C LEU A 77 7.31 10.36 8.82
N LEU A 78 8.64 10.49 8.74
CA LEU A 78 9.43 9.98 7.62
C LEU A 78 9.32 8.45 7.46
N LEU A 79 9.29 7.70 8.56
CA LEU A 79 9.07 6.26 8.52
C LEU A 79 7.68 5.89 8.00
N LEU A 80 6.64 6.61 8.42
CA LEU A 80 5.28 6.42 7.92
C LEU A 80 5.13 6.82 6.44
N LEU A 81 5.92 7.79 5.96
CA LEU A 81 5.95 8.20 4.56
C LEU A 81 6.63 7.18 3.66
N ALA A 82 7.58 6.39 4.16
CA ALA A 82 8.40 5.49 3.34
C ALA A 82 7.57 4.51 2.47
N PRO A 83 6.56 3.79 2.98
CA PRO A 83 5.69 2.96 2.13
C PRO A 83 4.87 3.77 1.12
N GLY A 84 4.54 5.03 1.40
CA GLY A 84 3.86 5.93 0.47
C GLY A 84 4.76 6.42 -0.65
N LEU A 85 6.01 6.77 -0.33
CA LEU A 85 7.06 7.15 -1.28
C LEU A 85 7.43 5.98 -2.18
N ALA A 86 7.57 4.77 -1.64
CA ALA A 86 7.84 3.56 -2.41
C ALA A 86 6.74 3.28 -3.45
N ARG A 87 5.49 3.68 -3.14
CA ARG A 87 4.33 3.58 -4.03
C ARG A 87 4.15 4.80 -4.96
N GLY A 88 5.04 5.80 -4.95
CA GLY A 88 4.91 6.97 -5.81
C GLY A 88 3.76 7.92 -5.44
N ARG A 89 3.29 7.93 -4.19
CA ARG A 89 2.17 8.79 -3.77
C ARG A 89 2.58 10.27 -3.74
N ARG A 90 1.82 11.12 -4.43
CA ARG A 90 2.09 12.56 -4.48
C ARG A 90 2.02 13.26 -3.13
N LEU A 91 1.08 12.85 -2.28
CA LEU A 91 0.97 13.37 -0.92
C LEU A 91 2.22 13.02 -0.11
N ALA A 92 2.68 11.77 -0.18
CA ALA A 92 3.88 11.34 0.54
C ALA A 92 5.11 12.14 0.09
N TRP A 93 5.25 12.39 -1.21
CA TRP A 93 6.30 13.23 -1.77
C TRP A 93 6.24 14.67 -1.24
N ARG A 94 5.07 15.32 -1.29
CA ARG A 94 4.89 16.69 -0.77
C ARG A 94 5.25 16.80 0.71
N THR A 95 4.76 15.86 1.52
CA THR A 95 5.06 15.84 2.95
C THR A 95 6.54 15.60 3.18
N ALA A 96 7.19 14.67 2.48
CA ALA A 96 8.63 14.43 2.62
C ALA A 96 9.48 15.66 2.22
N VAL A 97 9.12 16.34 1.14
CA VAL A 97 9.78 17.57 0.67
C VAL A 97 9.66 18.70 1.69
N ALA A 98 8.56 18.79 2.43
CA ALA A 98 8.40 19.76 3.51
C ALA A 98 9.13 19.34 4.81
N LEU A 99 9.09 18.05 5.13
CA LEU A 99 9.55 17.51 6.40
C LEU A 99 11.08 17.38 6.47
N LEU A 100 11.77 17.12 5.35
CA LEU A 100 13.23 17.02 5.30
C LEU A 100 13.94 18.35 5.66
N PRO A 101 13.57 19.52 5.09
CA PRO A 101 14.10 20.81 5.53
C PRO A 101 13.77 21.11 7.00
N ALA A 102 12.55 20.83 7.45
CA ALA A 102 12.15 21.05 8.84
C ALA A 102 13.00 20.20 9.81
N GLY A 103 13.25 18.93 9.46
CA GLY A 103 14.15 18.05 10.19
C GLY A 103 15.60 18.54 10.20
N ALA A 104 16.09 19.06 9.08
CA ALA A 104 17.43 19.64 8.98
C ALA A 104 17.60 20.85 9.92
N VAL A 105 16.63 21.76 9.94
CA VAL A 105 16.61 22.91 10.86
C VAL A 105 16.57 22.42 12.31
N ALA A 106 15.73 21.43 12.64
CA ALA A 106 15.66 20.87 13.99
C ALA A 106 16.99 20.28 14.46
N GLN A 107 17.67 19.50 13.60
CA GLN A 107 18.99 18.93 13.93
C GLN A 107 20.08 19.99 14.08
N PHE A 108 20.04 21.04 13.27
CA PHE A 108 20.98 22.15 13.36
C PHE A 108 20.78 22.92 14.67
N THR A 109 19.54 23.23 15.04
CA THR A 109 19.22 23.97 16.27
C THR A 109 19.47 23.14 17.54
N ASP A 110 19.21 21.82 17.52
CA ASP A 110 19.43 20.96 18.69
C ASP A 110 20.90 20.58 18.88
N ARG A 111 21.61 20.25 17.79
CA ARG A 111 22.92 19.56 17.84
C ARG A 111 24.01 20.18 16.98
N HIS A 112 23.74 21.25 16.23
CA HIS A 112 24.67 21.84 15.26
C HIS A 112 25.27 20.81 14.27
N SER A 113 24.50 19.77 13.95
CA SER A 113 24.97 18.67 13.10
C SER A 113 24.94 19.05 11.62
N LEU A 114 26.09 19.43 11.07
CA LEU A 114 26.22 19.71 9.62
C LEU A 114 25.97 18.46 8.78
N ILE A 115 26.38 17.28 9.27
CA ILE A 115 26.19 16.00 8.57
C ILE A 115 24.69 15.70 8.39
N GLY A 116 23.88 15.89 9.44
CA GLY A 116 22.44 15.67 9.37
C GLY A 116 21.74 16.58 8.35
N VAL A 117 22.16 17.85 8.30
CA VAL A 117 21.67 18.83 7.31
C VAL A 117 22.04 18.40 5.89
N VAL A 118 23.31 18.08 5.65
CA VAL A 118 23.80 17.67 4.32
C VAL A 118 23.09 16.41 3.84
N VAL A 119 22.90 15.40 4.70
CA VAL A 119 22.17 14.17 4.33
C VAL A 119 20.71 14.49 3.98
N SER A 120 20.04 15.31 4.78
CA SER A 120 18.62 15.65 4.59
C SER A 120 18.40 16.44 3.30
N LEU A 121 19.25 17.44 3.03
CA LEU A 121 19.23 18.22 1.80
C LEU A 121 19.69 17.41 0.58
N GLY A 122 20.65 16.49 0.77
CA GLY A 122 21.09 15.54 -0.25
C GLY A 122 19.96 14.62 -0.71
N LEU A 123 19.06 14.20 0.19
CA LEU A 123 17.85 13.43 -0.17
C LEU A 123 16.75 14.28 -0.81
N LEU A 124 16.74 15.58 -0.59
CA LEU A 124 15.80 16.48 -1.25
C LEU A 124 16.07 16.54 -2.76
N ALA A 125 17.34 16.54 -3.18
CA ALA A 125 17.73 16.60 -4.59
C ALA A 125 17.10 15.49 -5.47
N PRO A 126 17.19 14.18 -5.14
CA PRO A 126 16.54 13.13 -5.94
C PRO A 126 15.01 13.19 -5.86
N LEU A 127 14.42 13.61 -4.74
CA LEU A 127 12.97 13.82 -4.62
C LEU A 127 12.49 14.90 -5.59
N LEU A 128 13.20 16.02 -5.71
CA LEU A 128 12.86 17.10 -6.63
C LEU A 128 13.16 16.72 -8.08
N ARG A 129 14.30 16.08 -8.35
CA ARG A 129 14.70 15.66 -9.70
C ARG A 129 13.75 14.64 -10.31
N HIS A 130 13.20 13.74 -9.50
CA HIS A 130 12.29 12.68 -9.95
C HIS A 130 10.83 12.94 -9.55
N ARG A 131 10.42 14.23 -9.46
CA ARG A 131 9.05 14.62 -9.08
C ARG A 131 7.98 13.93 -9.92
N ASP A 132 8.25 13.71 -11.21
CA ASP A 132 7.30 13.13 -12.18
C ASP A 132 6.98 11.66 -11.89
N ARG A 133 7.77 11.01 -11.03
CA ARG A 133 7.50 9.63 -10.55
C ARG A 133 6.49 9.58 -9.39
N PHE A 134 6.13 10.72 -8.81
CA PHE A 134 5.23 10.82 -7.65
C PHE A 134 3.89 11.48 -8.02
N MET A 135 3.27 11.06 -9.12
CA MET A 135 2.09 11.74 -9.67
C MET A 135 0.75 11.12 -9.27
N SER A 136 0.72 10.01 -8.54
CA SER A 136 -0.53 9.34 -8.23
C SER A 136 -1.36 10.14 -7.22
N PRO A 137 -2.58 10.62 -7.59
CA PRO A 137 -3.42 11.42 -6.71
C PRO A 137 -3.95 10.64 -5.49
N PRO A 138 -4.30 11.34 -4.41
CA PRO A 138 -5.03 10.74 -3.28
C PRO A 138 -6.41 10.26 -3.75
N GLY A 139 -6.87 9.12 -3.22
CA GLY A 139 -8.23 8.66 -3.50
C GLY A 139 -9.28 9.62 -2.92
N PRO A 140 -10.43 9.80 -3.61
CA PRO A 140 -11.42 10.81 -3.24
C PRO A 140 -12.14 10.54 -1.90
N ARG A 141 -12.10 9.32 -1.35
CA ARG A 141 -12.72 8.98 -0.05
C ARG A 141 -11.73 8.99 1.11
N SER A 142 -10.48 8.62 0.88
CA SER A 142 -9.36 8.64 1.84
C SER A 142 -9.08 10.09 2.28
N ARG A 143 -9.15 11.06 1.36
CA ARG A 143 -8.99 12.49 1.71
C ARG A 143 -10.01 12.96 2.74
N TRP A 144 -11.26 12.53 2.64
CA TRP A 144 -12.31 12.92 3.59
C TRP A 144 -12.12 12.24 4.94
N ARG A 145 -11.78 10.94 4.97
CA ARG A 145 -11.47 10.24 6.22
C ARG A 145 -10.25 10.84 6.92
N ALA A 146 -9.20 11.19 6.18
CA ALA A 146 -8.03 11.85 6.72
C ALA A 146 -8.36 13.26 7.24
N LEU A 147 -9.17 14.04 6.51
CA LEU A 147 -9.62 15.36 6.95
C LEU A 147 -10.49 15.27 8.21
N THR A 148 -11.47 14.37 8.25
CA THR A 148 -12.31 14.14 9.43
C THR A 148 -11.46 13.71 10.62
N ASN A 149 -10.50 12.79 10.44
CA ASN A 149 -9.57 12.40 11.50
C ASN A 149 -8.73 13.58 11.98
N PHE A 150 -8.19 14.39 11.07
CA PHE A 150 -7.39 15.57 11.41
C PHE A 150 -8.19 16.57 12.24
N VAL A 151 -9.43 16.86 11.85
CA VAL A 151 -10.29 17.80 12.58
C VAL A 151 -10.67 17.25 13.96
N LEU A 152 -11.14 15.99 14.03
CA LEU A 152 -11.56 15.39 15.30
C LEU A 152 -10.38 15.22 16.27
N MET A 153 -9.27 14.67 15.79
CA MET A 153 -8.10 14.40 16.62
C MET A 153 -7.34 15.68 16.95
N GLY A 154 -7.35 16.67 16.05
CA GLY A 154 -6.83 18.02 16.30
C GLY A 154 -7.63 18.76 17.36
N ALA A 155 -8.97 18.73 17.30
CA ALA A 155 -9.83 19.30 18.33
C ALA A 155 -9.63 18.62 19.69
N GLY A 156 -9.57 17.29 19.71
CA GLY A 156 -9.28 16.52 20.93
C GLY A 156 -7.90 16.83 21.51
N SER A 157 -6.86 16.94 20.66
CA SER A 157 -5.50 17.29 21.08
C SER A 157 -5.40 18.72 21.60
N LEU A 158 -6.14 19.65 21.01
CA LEU A 158 -6.23 21.03 21.49
C LEU A 158 -6.91 21.09 22.86
N ALA A 159 -8.05 20.42 23.03
CA ALA A 159 -8.76 20.36 24.31
C ALA A 159 -7.91 19.73 25.40
N LEU A 160 -7.29 18.57 25.12
CA LEU A 160 -6.42 17.89 26.06
C LEU A 160 -5.14 18.69 26.36
N GLY A 161 -4.57 19.36 25.35
CA GLY A 161 -3.43 20.24 25.52
C GLY A 161 -3.74 21.44 26.43
N LEU A 162 -4.94 22.02 26.31
CA LEU A 162 -5.41 23.08 27.22
C LEU A 162 -5.55 22.58 28.65
N VAL A 163 -6.03 21.34 28.85
CA VAL A 163 -6.06 20.70 30.17
C VAL A 163 -4.64 20.52 30.72
N VAL A 164 -3.70 20.03 29.91
CA VAL A 164 -2.29 19.83 30.31
C VAL A 164 -1.63 21.15 30.73
N VAL A 165 -1.81 22.22 29.95
CA VAL A 165 -1.27 23.55 30.27
C VAL A 165 -1.95 24.16 31.50
N SER A 166 -3.24 23.90 31.70
CA SER A 166 -4.01 24.48 32.81
C SER A 166 -3.98 23.65 34.10
N ALA A 167 -3.42 22.44 34.08
CA ALA A 167 -3.40 21.54 35.24
C ALA A 167 -2.45 21.98 36.37
N HIS A 168 -1.45 22.82 36.08
CA HIS A 168 -0.45 23.29 37.06
C HIS A 168 -0.38 24.82 37.14
N PRO A 169 -1.46 25.51 37.55
CA PRO A 169 -1.54 26.99 37.59
C PRO A 169 -0.41 27.63 38.41
N HIS A 170 0.02 26.97 39.48
CA HIS A 170 1.08 27.45 40.39
C HIS A 170 2.50 27.37 39.81
N ARG A 171 2.70 26.77 38.63
CA ARG A 171 4.02 26.67 37.96
C ARG A 171 4.12 27.52 36.69
N LEU A 172 3.06 28.25 36.35
CA LEU A 172 3.03 29.18 35.25
C LEU A 172 3.71 30.48 35.67
N ILE A 173 4.55 31.03 34.78
CA ILE A 173 5.19 32.31 35.01
C ILE A 173 4.27 33.40 34.44
N GLY A 174 3.71 34.23 35.31
CA GLY A 174 2.76 35.30 34.96
C GLY A 174 1.29 34.83 34.85
N ASP A 175 0.43 35.72 34.36
CA ASP A 175 -1.02 35.50 34.15
C ASP A 175 -1.37 35.42 32.66
N PRO A 176 -1.09 34.30 31.97
CA PRO A 176 -1.36 34.18 30.55
C PRO A 176 -2.86 34.10 30.26
N SER A 177 -3.29 34.86 29.26
CA SER A 177 -4.67 34.85 28.79
C SER A 177 -5.06 33.50 28.19
N LEU A 178 -6.37 33.26 28.01
CA LEU A 178 -6.84 32.05 27.31
C LEU A 178 -6.27 31.97 25.88
N ALA A 179 -6.11 33.12 25.21
CA ALA A 179 -5.52 33.20 23.88
C ALA A 179 -4.05 32.77 23.88
N ASP A 180 -3.27 33.15 24.90
CA ASP A 180 -1.87 32.73 25.03
C ASP A 180 -1.75 31.22 25.27
N ARG A 181 -2.67 30.66 26.06
CA ARG A 181 -2.72 29.20 26.32
C ARG A 181 -3.08 28.43 25.06
N ILE A 182 -4.09 28.88 24.30
CA ILE A 182 -4.45 28.28 23.00
C ILE A 182 -3.26 28.35 22.05
N THR A 183 -2.61 29.51 21.95
CA THR A 183 -1.44 29.72 21.08
C THR A 183 -0.27 28.82 21.49
N HIS A 184 -0.03 28.66 22.79
CA HIS A 184 1.01 27.78 23.32
C HIS A 184 0.72 26.31 23.02
N VAL A 185 -0.54 25.86 23.17
CA VAL A 185 -0.94 24.50 22.79
C VAL A 185 -0.75 24.29 21.29
N LEU A 186 -1.23 25.21 20.45
CA LEU A 186 -1.07 25.11 18.99
C LEU A 186 0.39 24.98 18.60
N TYR A 187 1.27 25.87 19.08
CA TYR A 187 2.70 25.76 18.80
C TYR A 187 3.31 24.48 19.37
N GLY A 188 2.94 24.07 20.58
CA GLY A 188 3.40 22.83 21.20
C GLY A 188 3.01 21.57 20.43
N LEU A 189 1.81 21.53 19.82
CA LEU A 189 1.38 20.43 18.94
C LEU A 189 2.28 20.32 17.69
N PHE A 190 2.86 21.42 17.22
CA PHE A 190 3.84 21.41 16.13
C PHE A 190 5.29 21.25 16.62
N GLY A 191 5.53 21.05 17.91
CA GLY A 191 6.87 20.97 18.49
C GLY A 191 7.60 22.31 18.53
N VAL A 192 6.87 23.43 18.46
CA VAL A 192 7.39 24.79 18.49
C VAL A 192 7.16 25.40 19.88
N HIS A 193 8.10 26.25 20.34
CA HIS A 193 7.98 26.95 21.60
C HIS A 193 6.84 28.00 21.55
N GLY A 194 5.94 27.99 22.53
CA GLY A 194 4.84 28.93 22.63
C GLY A 194 5.05 30.08 23.63
N PRO A 195 4.15 31.07 23.71
CA PRO A 195 4.32 32.27 24.53
C PRO A 195 4.33 32.02 26.05
N VAL A 196 3.77 30.89 26.50
CA VAL A 196 3.64 30.55 27.91
C VAL A 196 4.91 29.87 28.47
N ALA A 197 5.48 30.44 29.54
CA ALA A 197 6.64 29.88 30.23
C ALA A 197 6.23 29.10 31.50
N HIS A 198 6.90 27.98 31.74
CA HIS A 198 6.69 27.13 32.92
C HIS A 198 7.98 27.02 33.73
N GLN A 199 7.87 26.95 35.06
CA GLN A 199 9.02 26.78 35.94
C GLN A 199 9.56 25.35 35.95
N GLY A 200 10.89 25.21 35.96
CA GLY A 200 11.60 23.95 36.19
C GLY A 200 11.31 22.84 35.17
N ALA A 201 11.22 21.59 35.64
CA ALA A 201 11.04 20.42 34.79
C ALA A 201 9.66 20.35 34.08
N THR A 202 8.68 21.13 34.53
CA THR A 202 7.32 21.13 33.97
C THR A 202 7.29 21.60 32.52
N ALA A 203 8.14 22.55 32.14
CA ALA A 203 8.25 23.00 30.74
C ALA A 203 8.57 21.85 29.78
N ARG A 204 9.46 20.94 30.20
CA ARG A 204 9.82 19.76 29.41
C ARG A 204 8.67 18.78 29.30
N SER A 205 7.99 18.48 30.41
CA SER A 205 6.85 17.56 30.41
C SER A 205 5.70 18.08 29.54
N VAL A 206 5.37 19.36 29.63
CA VAL A 206 4.35 20.00 28.80
C VAL A 206 4.74 19.94 27.32
N ALA A 207 5.99 20.29 26.98
CA ALA A 207 6.49 20.21 25.61
C ALA A 207 6.41 18.78 25.04
N VAL A 208 6.80 17.77 25.81
CA VAL A 208 6.73 16.35 25.39
C VAL A 208 5.29 15.90 25.21
N CYS A 209 4.38 16.24 26.12
CA CYS A 209 2.96 15.89 26.02
C CYS A 209 2.31 16.54 24.79
N LEU A 210 2.51 17.84 24.58
CA LEU A 210 1.96 18.56 23.43
C LEU A 210 2.54 18.03 22.11
N GLY A 211 3.86 17.84 22.05
CA GLY A 211 4.51 17.24 20.87
C GLY A 211 4.01 15.83 20.58
N ALA A 212 3.79 15.00 21.61
CA ALA A 212 3.24 13.66 21.46
C ALA A 212 1.79 13.65 20.93
N LEU A 213 0.94 14.56 21.41
CA LEU A 213 -0.44 14.72 20.92
C LEU A 213 -0.47 15.17 19.45
N GLY A 214 0.37 16.15 19.12
CA GLY A 214 0.53 16.61 17.74
C GLY A 214 1.06 15.52 16.81
N LEU A 215 2.07 14.77 17.26
CA LEU A 215 2.61 13.62 16.53
C LEU A 215 1.56 12.54 16.32
N LEU A 216 0.79 12.18 17.35
CA LEU A 216 -0.26 11.17 17.25
C LEU A 216 -1.32 11.61 16.22
N THR A 217 -1.73 12.88 16.26
CA THR A 217 -2.68 13.46 15.30
C THR A 217 -2.12 13.43 13.88
N ALA A 218 -0.87 13.85 13.69
CA ALA A 218 -0.23 13.84 12.37
C ALA A 218 -0.02 12.42 11.85
N ALA A 219 0.45 11.50 12.69
CA ALA A 219 0.71 10.10 12.34
C ALA A 219 -0.56 9.35 11.93
N THR A 220 -1.64 9.48 12.73
CA THR A 220 -2.94 8.84 12.41
C THR A 220 -3.55 9.42 11.14
N THR A 221 -3.51 10.75 10.97
CA THR A 221 -3.99 11.44 9.76
C THR A 221 -3.21 11.00 8.53
N LEU A 222 -1.89 10.98 8.62
CA LEU A 222 -1.02 10.56 7.53
C LEU A 222 -1.22 9.08 7.19
N TYR A 223 -1.34 8.22 8.21
CA TYR A 223 -1.64 6.80 8.00
C TYR A 223 -2.94 6.61 7.21
N LEU A 224 -4.02 7.30 7.59
CA LEU A 224 -5.29 7.22 6.87
C LEU A 224 -5.23 7.82 5.46
N ALA A 225 -4.45 8.88 5.28
CA ALA A 225 -4.25 9.51 3.97
C ALA A 225 -3.40 8.66 3.01
N LEU A 226 -2.49 7.84 3.54
CA LEU A 226 -1.63 6.95 2.76
C LEU A 226 -2.19 5.53 2.63
N ARG A 227 -3.18 5.17 3.45
CA ARG A 227 -3.82 3.85 3.45
C ARG A 227 -4.40 3.58 2.06
N PRO A 228 -4.01 2.48 1.39
CA PRO A 228 -4.64 2.08 0.14
C PRO A 228 -6.15 1.95 0.36
N GLU A 229 -6.95 2.71 -0.38
CA GLU A 229 -8.37 2.41 -0.48
C GLU A 229 -8.52 1.07 -1.17
N HIS A 230 -9.47 0.26 -0.70
CA HIS A 230 -10.00 -0.87 -1.47
C HIS A 230 -11.11 -0.27 -2.33
N PRO A 231 -10.88 0.00 -3.62
CA PRO A 231 -12.02 0.24 -4.50
C PRO A 231 -12.84 -1.04 -4.47
N ALA A 232 -14.15 -0.91 -4.33
CA ALA A 232 -15.03 -1.98 -4.74
C ALA A 232 -14.89 -2.06 -6.27
N ALA A 233 -13.94 -2.86 -6.74
CA ALA A 233 -13.86 -3.26 -8.13
C ALA A 233 -15.19 -3.99 -8.41
N ARG A 234 -16.08 -3.33 -9.14
CA ARG A 234 -17.39 -3.87 -9.49
C ARG A 234 -17.49 -3.92 -11.00
N LEU A 235 -17.88 -5.09 -11.48
CA LEU A 235 -18.22 -5.29 -12.87
C LEU A 235 -19.55 -4.60 -13.12
N THR A 236 -19.59 -3.63 -14.03
CA THR A 236 -20.87 -3.02 -14.43
C THR A 236 -21.65 -3.98 -15.33
N GLU A 237 -22.95 -3.76 -15.47
CA GLU A 237 -23.78 -4.61 -16.35
C GLU A 237 -23.30 -4.53 -17.81
N ASP A 238 -22.94 -3.34 -18.29
CA ASP A 238 -22.38 -3.13 -19.63
C ASP A 238 -21.05 -3.86 -19.82
N ASP A 239 -20.18 -3.82 -18.82
CA ASP A 239 -18.91 -4.56 -18.82
C ASP A 239 -19.15 -6.08 -18.88
N GLU A 240 -20.14 -6.56 -18.12
CA GLU A 240 -20.51 -7.98 -18.09
C GLU A 240 -21.01 -8.44 -19.47
N VAL A 241 -21.84 -7.64 -20.15
CA VAL A 241 -22.31 -7.93 -21.51
C VAL A 241 -21.15 -8.03 -22.50
N ARG A 242 -20.20 -7.08 -22.44
CA ARG A 242 -19.02 -7.06 -23.32
C ARG A 242 -18.07 -8.21 -23.06
N LEU A 243 -17.80 -8.53 -21.80
CA LEU A 243 -17.00 -9.70 -21.42
C LEU A 243 -17.65 -11.01 -21.89
N ARG A 244 -18.96 -11.18 -21.71
CA ARG A 244 -19.70 -12.35 -22.21
C ARG A 244 -19.63 -12.45 -23.74
N ALA A 245 -19.60 -11.33 -24.46
CA ALA A 245 -19.40 -11.33 -25.91
C ALA A 245 -18.00 -11.80 -26.31
N LEU A 246 -16.95 -11.30 -25.64
CA LEU A 246 -15.56 -11.75 -25.85
C LEU A 246 -15.40 -13.23 -25.51
N GLN A 247 -16.00 -13.67 -24.40
CA GLN A 247 -15.92 -15.07 -23.97
C GLN A 247 -16.62 -16.02 -24.95
N ARG A 248 -17.76 -15.63 -25.52
CA ARG A 248 -18.41 -16.44 -26.56
C ARG A 248 -17.55 -16.63 -27.81
N ARG A 249 -16.73 -15.62 -28.15
CA ARG A 249 -15.88 -15.64 -29.34
C ARG A 249 -14.51 -16.28 -29.11
N HIS A 250 -13.93 -16.10 -27.92
CA HIS A 250 -12.53 -16.43 -27.63
C HIS A 250 -12.33 -17.26 -26.35
N GLY A 251 -13.39 -17.62 -25.63
CA GLY A 251 -13.33 -18.28 -24.31
C GLY A 251 -12.89 -19.75 -24.32
N GLY A 252 -12.58 -20.32 -25.48
CA GLY A 252 -11.93 -21.64 -25.58
C GLY A 252 -10.44 -21.61 -25.25
N ARG A 253 -9.85 -20.42 -25.04
CA ARG A 253 -8.44 -20.22 -24.73
C ARG A 253 -8.32 -19.43 -23.42
N GLY A 254 -7.54 -19.93 -22.46
CA GLY A 254 -7.14 -19.19 -21.26
C GLY A 254 -8.03 -19.38 -20.02
N THR A 255 -8.02 -18.38 -19.14
CA THR A 255 -8.62 -18.39 -17.80
C THR A 255 -10.09 -18.83 -17.83
N PRO A 256 -10.52 -19.72 -16.91
CA PRO A 256 -11.90 -20.19 -16.89
C PRO A 256 -12.91 -19.05 -16.79
N GLY A 257 -13.93 -19.08 -17.63
CA GLY A 257 -14.94 -18.01 -17.72
C GLY A 257 -15.67 -17.64 -16.43
N HIS A 258 -15.80 -18.59 -15.50
CA HIS A 258 -16.39 -18.32 -14.20
C HIS A 258 -15.51 -17.42 -13.32
N VAL A 259 -14.19 -17.37 -13.58
CA VAL A 259 -13.24 -16.46 -12.91
C VAL A 259 -13.35 -15.06 -13.54
N THR A 260 -13.43 -14.98 -14.87
CA THR A 260 -13.50 -13.71 -15.60
C THR A 260 -14.81 -12.96 -15.36
N LEU A 261 -15.94 -13.65 -15.20
CA LEU A 261 -17.26 -13.03 -15.01
C LEU A 261 -17.65 -12.80 -13.53
N ARG A 262 -16.71 -12.87 -12.60
CA ARG A 262 -17.03 -12.61 -11.20
C ARG A 262 -17.35 -11.14 -10.97
N ARG A 263 -18.47 -10.88 -10.28
CA ARG A 263 -18.93 -9.51 -9.96
C ARG A 263 -18.07 -8.75 -8.96
N ASP A 264 -17.16 -9.44 -8.25
CA ASP A 264 -16.16 -8.82 -7.36
C ASP A 264 -14.90 -8.34 -8.09
N ARG A 265 -14.92 -8.35 -9.43
CA ARG A 265 -13.82 -7.93 -10.30
C ARG A 265 -14.21 -6.70 -11.09
N ALA A 266 -13.22 -5.90 -11.45
CA ALA A 266 -13.32 -4.86 -12.46
C ALA A 266 -12.63 -5.34 -13.73
N VAL A 267 -12.84 -4.62 -14.83
CA VAL A 267 -12.28 -4.94 -16.14
C VAL A 267 -11.63 -3.72 -16.76
N VAL A 268 -10.53 -3.95 -17.47
CA VAL A 268 -9.95 -2.98 -18.41
C VAL A 268 -10.01 -3.58 -19.81
N PHE A 269 -10.59 -2.86 -20.75
CA PHE A 269 -10.62 -3.27 -22.16
C PHE A 269 -9.43 -2.67 -22.91
N SER A 270 -8.90 -3.42 -23.87
CA SER A 270 -8.02 -2.90 -24.92
C SER A 270 -8.68 -1.73 -25.66
N PRO A 271 -7.91 -0.79 -26.22
CA PRO A 271 -8.44 0.30 -27.04
C PRO A 271 -9.31 -0.19 -28.21
N SER A 272 -8.98 -1.35 -28.80
CA SER A 272 -9.76 -1.97 -29.87
C SER A 272 -11.03 -2.68 -29.39
N GLY A 273 -11.19 -2.89 -28.08
CA GLY A 273 -12.29 -3.65 -27.49
C GLY A 273 -12.24 -5.16 -27.75
N LYS A 274 -11.19 -5.67 -28.40
CA LYS A 274 -11.04 -7.09 -28.77
C LYS A 274 -10.42 -7.97 -27.68
N ALA A 275 -9.81 -7.36 -26.67
CA ALA A 275 -9.29 -8.02 -25.49
C ALA A 275 -9.61 -7.25 -24.20
N ALA A 276 -9.60 -7.95 -23.06
CA ALA A 276 -9.88 -7.40 -21.75
C ALA A 276 -9.06 -8.08 -20.65
N VAL A 277 -8.60 -7.32 -19.65
CA VAL A 277 -7.99 -7.85 -18.43
C VAL A 277 -8.95 -7.65 -17.27
N THR A 278 -9.34 -8.76 -16.63
CA THR A 278 -10.13 -8.73 -15.39
C THR A 278 -9.21 -8.70 -14.19
N TYR A 279 -9.54 -7.87 -13.20
CA TYR A 279 -8.69 -7.66 -12.05
C TYR A 279 -9.47 -7.34 -10.77
N ARG A 280 -8.80 -7.51 -9.62
CA ARG A 280 -9.24 -6.96 -8.34
C ARG A 280 -8.13 -6.15 -7.70
N VAL A 281 -8.47 -5.31 -6.73
CA VAL A 281 -7.48 -4.61 -5.91
C VAL A 281 -7.55 -5.09 -4.47
N VAL A 282 -6.44 -5.60 -3.97
CA VAL A 282 -6.29 -6.03 -2.57
C VAL A 282 -5.09 -5.31 -1.98
N SER A 283 -5.33 -4.49 -0.95
CA SER A 283 -4.26 -3.80 -0.21
C SER A 283 -3.30 -2.98 -1.08
N GLY A 284 -3.80 -2.39 -2.18
CA GLY A 284 -3.01 -1.62 -3.12
C GLY A 284 -2.23 -2.45 -4.15
N VAL A 285 -2.50 -3.75 -4.24
CA VAL A 285 -2.04 -4.61 -5.34
C VAL A 285 -3.19 -4.80 -6.32
N MET A 286 -2.98 -4.45 -7.59
CA MET A 286 -3.91 -4.67 -8.69
C MET A 286 -3.60 -6.03 -9.31
N LEU A 287 -4.46 -7.00 -9.05
CA LEU A 287 -4.25 -8.41 -9.36
C LEU A 287 -5.08 -8.79 -10.59
N ALA A 288 -4.41 -9.03 -11.71
CA ALA A 288 -5.00 -9.60 -12.91
C ALA A 288 -5.23 -11.11 -12.74
N ASP A 289 -6.36 -11.59 -13.25
CA ASP A 289 -6.72 -13.01 -13.24
C ASP A 289 -6.31 -13.68 -14.57
N GLY A 290 -5.10 -14.20 -14.59
CA GLY A 290 -4.54 -14.98 -15.67
C GLY A 290 -4.32 -14.18 -16.95
N ASP A 291 -4.67 -14.81 -18.06
CA ASP A 291 -4.47 -14.26 -19.39
C ASP A 291 -5.55 -13.23 -19.73
N PRO A 292 -5.24 -12.20 -20.54
CA PRO A 292 -6.27 -11.34 -21.10
C PRO A 292 -7.30 -12.16 -21.89
N LEU A 293 -8.59 -11.88 -21.67
CA LEU A 293 -9.67 -12.49 -22.43
C LEU A 293 -9.80 -11.80 -23.78
N GLY A 294 -9.71 -12.55 -24.88
CA GLY A 294 -10.02 -12.05 -26.22
C GLY A 294 -8.93 -12.39 -27.24
N ASP A 295 -8.86 -11.59 -28.30
CA ASP A 295 -7.89 -11.75 -29.38
C ASP A 295 -6.46 -11.49 -28.87
N VAL A 296 -5.55 -12.44 -29.13
CA VAL A 296 -4.14 -12.40 -28.68
C VAL A 296 -3.41 -11.17 -29.24
N GLU A 297 -3.75 -10.74 -30.45
CA GLU A 297 -3.17 -9.54 -31.05
C GLU A 297 -3.54 -8.27 -30.28
N ALA A 298 -4.67 -8.28 -29.57
CA ALA A 298 -5.14 -7.15 -28.77
C ALA A 298 -4.70 -7.21 -27.29
N TRP A 299 -4.04 -8.29 -26.86
CA TRP A 299 -3.57 -8.43 -25.48
C TRP A 299 -2.62 -7.31 -25.04
N PRO A 300 -1.60 -6.89 -25.82
CA PRO A 300 -0.70 -5.82 -25.42
C PRO A 300 -1.44 -4.52 -25.08
N GLY A 301 -2.45 -4.15 -25.88
CA GLY A 301 -3.24 -2.95 -25.64
C GLY A 301 -4.11 -3.04 -24.37
N ALA A 302 -4.59 -4.23 -24.00
CA ALA A 302 -5.29 -4.42 -22.73
C ALA A 302 -4.32 -4.35 -21.53
N ILE A 303 -3.13 -4.95 -21.67
CA ILE A 303 -2.07 -4.94 -20.65
C ILE A 303 -1.55 -3.51 -20.41
N GLU A 304 -1.32 -2.74 -21.46
CA GLU A 304 -0.91 -1.34 -21.35
C GLU A 304 -1.92 -0.51 -20.55
N ARG A 305 -3.21 -0.62 -20.91
CA ARG A 305 -4.30 0.05 -20.18
C ARG A 305 -4.39 -0.40 -18.72
N PHE A 306 -4.16 -1.68 -18.44
CA PHE A 306 -4.10 -2.21 -17.08
C PHE A 306 -2.93 -1.57 -16.29
N MET A 307 -1.76 -1.46 -16.91
CA MET A 307 -0.59 -0.82 -16.29
C MET A 307 -0.81 0.69 -16.07
N ASP A 308 -1.49 1.37 -16.98
CA ASP A 308 -1.86 2.78 -16.82
C ASP A 308 -2.79 2.99 -15.65
N GLU A 309 -3.79 2.13 -15.47
CA GLU A 309 -4.65 2.19 -14.28
C GLU A 309 -3.87 1.96 -12.98
N ALA A 310 -2.98 0.95 -12.98
CA ALA A 310 -2.11 0.70 -11.84
C ALA A 310 -1.25 1.93 -11.49
N ARG A 311 -0.65 2.59 -12.49
CA ARG A 311 0.17 3.82 -12.32
C ARG A 311 -0.67 5.00 -11.83
N ALA A 312 -1.82 5.24 -12.45
CA ALA A 312 -2.71 6.34 -12.11
C ALA A 312 -3.12 6.28 -10.63
N ARG A 313 -3.30 5.08 -10.08
CA ARG A 313 -3.78 4.90 -8.70
C ARG A 313 -2.70 4.49 -7.70
N ALA A 314 -1.43 4.43 -8.12
CA ALA A 314 -0.32 3.92 -7.32
C ALA A 314 -0.65 2.54 -6.72
N TRP A 315 -1.10 1.64 -7.58
CA TRP A 315 -1.23 0.21 -7.29
C TRP A 315 -0.05 -0.56 -7.84
N THR A 316 0.36 -1.58 -7.12
CA THR A 316 1.38 -2.53 -7.58
C THR A 316 0.70 -3.55 -8.49
N PRO A 317 1.05 -3.64 -9.79
CA PRO A 317 0.49 -4.64 -10.67
C PRO A 317 1.03 -6.03 -10.32
N ALA A 318 0.17 -7.04 -10.40
CA ALA A 318 0.53 -8.45 -10.28
C ALA A 318 -0.45 -9.28 -11.12
N VAL A 319 -0.01 -10.46 -11.54
CA VAL A 319 -0.80 -11.42 -12.32
C VAL A 319 -0.75 -12.75 -11.59
N MET A 320 -1.88 -13.43 -11.45
CA MET A 320 -1.93 -14.82 -10.98
C MET A 320 -2.50 -15.72 -12.05
N ASP A 321 -2.12 -17.00 -12.04
CA ASP A 321 -2.74 -18.03 -12.86
C ASP A 321 -2.71 -17.74 -14.38
N CYS A 322 -1.68 -17.05 -14.87
CA CYS A 322 -1.48 -16.88 -16.31
C CYS A 322 -0.91 -18.17 -16.93
N SER A 323 -1.27 -18.43 -18.18
CA SER A 323 -0.64 -19.50 -18.97
C SER A 323 0.80 -19.13 -19.29
N GLU A 324 1.54 -20.08 -19.84
CA GLU A 324 2.90 -19.83 -20.35
C GLU A 324 2.90 -18.73 -21.43
N ALA A 325 2.00 -18.82 -22.41
CA ALA A 325 1.84 -17.82 -23.46
C ALA A 325 1.45 -16.44 -22.88
N GLY A 326 0.54 -16.40 -21.91
CA GLY A 326 0.18 -15.16 -21.22
C GLY A 326 1.36 -14.58 -20.44
N GLY A 327 2.12 -15.43 -19.74
CA GLY A 327 3.31 -15.06 -18.99
C GLY A 327 4.38 -14.42 -19.88
N GLU A 328 4.65 -14.97 -21.06
CA GLU A 328 5.57 -14.39 -22.04
C GLU A 328 5.14 -12.98 -22.47
N VAL A 329 3.85 -12.81 -22.79
CA VAL A 329 3.32 -11.50 -23.19
C VAL A 329 3.40 -10.53 -22.00
N TRP A 330 2.98 -10.92 -20.80
CA TRP A 330 3.09 -10.09 -19.60
C TRP A 330 4.54 -9.65 -19.34
N THR A 331 5.51 -10.57 -19.38
CA THR A 331 6.92 -10.24 -19.20
C THR A 331 7.43 -9.30 -20.27
N ARG A 332 7.09 -9.54 -21.55
CA ARG A 332 7.50 -8.68 -22.66
C ARG A 332 6.95 -7.27 -22.54
N GLU A 333 5.66 -7.12 -22.26
CA GLU A 333 4.98 -5.82 -22.23
C GLU A 333 5.25 -5.02 -20.94
N THR A 334 5.53 -5.70 -19.82
CA THR A 334 5.61 -5.04 -18.50
C THR A 334 6.95 -5.15 -17.79
N GLY A 335 7.82 -6.08 -18.21
CA GLY A 335 9.05 -6.41 -17.51
C GLY A 335 8.84 -7.16 -16.17
N LEU A 336 7.62 -7.62 -15.88
CA LEU A 336 7.33 -8.43 -14.70
C LEU A 336 8.06 -9.77 -14.78
N GLY A 337 8.64 -10.18 -13.65
CA GLY A 337 9.22 -11.52 -13.50
C GLY A 337 8.13 -12.56 -13.28
N VAL A 338 8.28 -13.72 -13.91
CA VAL A 338 7.37 -14.85 -13.79
C VAL A 338 7.90 -15.82 -12.74
N LEU A 339 7.00 -16.31 -11.89
CA LEU A 339 7.26 -17.40 -10.96
C LEU A 339 6.30 -18.54 -11.35
N GLY A 340 6.83 -19.72 -11.67
CA GLY A 340 6.05 -20.91 -11.97
C GLY A 340 5.87 -21.78 -10.71
N PRO A 341 4.75 -21.67 -9.98
CA PRO A 341 4.56 -22.43 -8.74
C PRO A 341 4.26 -23.92 -8.96
N GLY A 342 3.88 -24.33 -10.18
CA GLY A 342 3.62 -25.70 -10.57
C GLY A 342 2.73 -25.82 -11.82
N ASP A 343 2.48 -27.05 -12.26
CA ASP A 343 1.72 -27.33 -13.48
C ASP A 343 0.25 -27.67 -13.17
N GLY A 344 -0.66 -27.16 -14.00
CA GLY A 344 -2.07 -27.53 -13.98
C GLY A 344 -2.29 -28.90 -14.66
N ALA A 345 -3.14 -29.74 -14.06
CA ALA A 345 -3.55 -30.99 -14.70
C ALA A 345 -4.67 -30.74 -15.71
N VAL A 346 -4.36 -30.81 -17.01
CA VAL A 346 -5.34 -30.74 -18.09
C VAL A 346 -5.70 -32.16 -18.53
N VAL A 347 -6.99 -32.49 -18.51
CA VAL A 347 -7.50 -33.80 -18.94
C VAL A 347 -8.31 -33.63 -20.21
N GLU A 348 -7.90 -34.31 -21.28
CA GLU A 348 -8.66 -34.37 -22.52
C GLU A 348 -9.85 -35.31 -22.36
N ALA A 349 -11.05 -34.74 -22.24
CA ALA A 349 -12.26 -35.51 -21.96
C ALA A 349 -12.62 -36.50 -23.08
N ALA A 350 -12.35 -36.16 -24.35
CA ALA A 350 -12.69 -37.00 -25.49
C ALA A 350 -11.89 -38.32 -25.52
N GLY A 351 -10.65 -38.30 -25.04
CA GLY A 351 -9.78 -39.48 -24.95
C GLY A 351 -9.86 -40.21 -23.61
N LEU A 352 -10.61 -39.69 -22.64
CA LEU A 352 -10.66 -40.24 -21.30
C LEU A 352 -11.47 -41.55 -21.27
N SER A 353 -10.77 -42.66 -21.01
CA SER A 353 -11.40 -43.97 -20.82
C SER A 353 -11.10 -44.55 -19.43
N LEU A 354 -12.13 -45.06 -18.77
CA LEU A 354 -12.02 -45.81 -17.52
C LEU A 354 -11.74 -47.31 -17.74
N ALA A 355 -11.61 -47.73 -19.00
CA ALA A 355 -11.27 -49.09 -19.36
C ALA A 355 -9.76 -49.36 -19.22
N GLY A 356 -9.40 -50.64 -19.12
CA GLY A 356 -8.00 -51.07 -19.05
C GLY A 356 -7.36 -51.02 -17.66
N ARG A 357 -6.06 -51.32 -17.61
CA ARG A 357 -5.26 -51.40 -16.37
C ARG A 357 -4.87 -50.03 -15.82
N ALA A 358 -4.52 -49.08 -16.69
CA ALA A 358 -4.07 -47.75 -16.29
C ALA A 358 -5.12 -46.95 -15.50
N ALA A 359 -6.40 -47.09 -15.87
CA ALA A 359 -7.50 -46.41 -15.19
C ALA A 359 -7.94 -47.06 -13.86
N ARG A 360 -7.30 -48.17 -13.43
CA ARG A 360 -7.67 -48.90 -12.20
C ARG A 360 -7.66 -48.00 -10.97
N THR A 361 -6.70 -47.10 -10.87
CA THR A 361 -6.53 -46.14 -9.76
C THR A 361 -7.66 -45.13 -9.67
N VAL A 362 -8.33 -44.81 -10.78
CA VAL A 362 -9.48 -43.89 -10.83
C VAL A 362 -10.80 -44.66 -10.71
N ARG A 363 -10.92 -45.80 -11.40
CA ARG A 363 -12.12 -46.63 -11.44
C ARG A 363 -12.50 -47.20 -10.07
N GLN A 364 -11.52 -47.62 -9.27
CA GLN A 364 -11.79 -48.19 -7.94
C GLN A 364 -12.39 -47.16 -6.96
N PRO A 365 -11.82 -45.95 -6.80
CA PRO A 365 -12.48 -44.86 -6.07
C PRO A 365 -13.86 -44.50 -6.63
N ALA A 366 -14.01 -44.36 -7.96
CA ALA A 366 -15.30 -44.03 -8.57
C ALA A 366 -16.39 -45.04 -8.18
N GLY A 367 -16.13 -46.35 -8.30
CA GLY A 367 -17.09 -47.38 -7.91
C GLY A 367 -17.30 -47.50 -6.39
N ARG A 368 -16.43 -46.94 -5.55
CA ARG A 368 -16.71 -46.80 -4.10
C ARG A 368 -17.65 -45.63 -3.85
N THR A 369 -17.43 -44.50 -4.51
CA THR A 369 -18.29 -43.31 -4.42
C THR A 369 -19.71 -43.64 -4.90
N GLU A 370 -19.84 -44.34 -6.02
CA GLU A 370 -21.13 -44.78 -6.58
C GLU A 370 -21.91 -45.65 -5.59
N ARG A 371 -21.24 -46.62 -4.94
CA ARG A 371 -21.88 -47.47 -3.91
C ARG A 371 -22.28 -46.70 -2.65
N ALA A 372 -21.52 -45.67 -2.27
CA ALA A 372 -21.77 -44.91 -1.04
C ALA A 372 -22.83 -43.82 -1.21
N TYR A 373 -22.90 -43.18 -2.38
CA TYR A 373 -23.72 -42.00 -2.62
C TYR A 373 -24.76 -42.17 -3.74
N GLY A 374 -24.75 -43.31 -4.44
CA GLY A 374 -25.71 -43.66 -5.47
C GLY A 374 -25.52 -42.86 -6.76
N GLU A 375 -26.16 -41.69 -6.85
CA GLU A 375 -26.31 -40.94 -8.10
C GLU A 375 -25.56 -39.60 -8.08
N THR A 376 -24.90 -39.25 -9.19
CA THR A 376 -24.33 -37.92 -9.41
C THR A 376 -25.17 -37.18 -10.45
N ARG A 377 -25.72 -36.00 -10.10
CA ARG A 377 -26.52 -35.17 -11.01
C ARG A 377 -25.80 -33.86 -11.34
N GLY A 378 -25.59 -33.61 -12.64
CA GLY A 378 -25.20 -32.29 -13.13
C GLY A 378 -26.42 -31.41 -13.33
N ARG A 379 -26.48 -30.25 -12.66
CA ARG A 379 -27.55 -29.25 -12.86
C ARG A 379 -26.95 -27.98 -13.42
N ARG A 380 -27.67 -27.31 -14.34
CA ARG A 380 -27.28 -25.94 -14.75
C ARG A 380 -27.67 -24.98 -13.64
N ALA A 381 -26.93 -23.88 -13.51
CA ALA A 381 -27.20 -22.87 -12.48
C ALA A 381 -28.64 -22.32 -12.55
N ARG A 382 -29.22 -22.21 -13.75
CA ARG A 382 -30.61 -21.75 -13.95
C ARG A 382 -31.68 -22.77 -13.54
N ASP A 383 -31.31 -24.04 -13.41
CA ASP A 383 -32.22 -25.16 -13.12
C ASP A 383 -32.22 -25.48 -11.60
N LEU A 384 -31.61 -24.64 -10.76
CA LEU A 384 -31.49 -24.86 -9.31
C LEU A 384 -32.78 -24.57 -8.52
N GLY A 385 -33.80 -23.95 -9.13
CA GLY A 385 -35.12 -23.73 -8.51
C GLY A 385 -35.07 -23.00 -7.17
N GLU A 386 -36.03 -23.28 -6.28
CA GLU A 386 -36.15 -22.65 -4.94
C GLU A 386 -35.10 -23.09 -3.92
N ALA A 387 -34.40 -24.22 -4.15
CA ALA A 387 -33.24 -24.57 -3.32
C ALA A 387 -32.15 -23.47 -3.42
N GLY A 388 -32.12 -22.75 -4.54
CA GLY A 388 -31.31 -21.55 -4.73
C GLY A 388 -29.81 -21.77 -4.52
N PRO A 389 -29.03 -20.68 -4.55
CA PRO A 389 -27.63 -20.70 -4.09
C PRO A 389 -27.54 -21.09 -2.61
N ASP A 390 -28.54 -20.76 -1.81
CA ASP A 390 -28.52 -20.92 -0.35
C ASP A 390 -28.57 -22.39 0.09
N GLY A 391 -29.31 -23.24 -0.62
CA GLY A 391 -29.31 -24.69 -0.39
C GLY A 391 -27.98 -25.34 -0.74
N VAL A 392 -27.30 -24.85 -1.79
CA VAL A 392 -25.94 -25.28 -2.15
C VAL A 392 -24.93 -24.82 -1.10
N HIS A 393 -25.02 -23.56 -0.65
CA HIS A 393 -24.17 -23.03 0.42
C HIS A 393 -24.34 -23.82 1.71
N ARG A 394 -25.59 -24.08 2.12
CA ARG A 394 -25.90 -24.88 3.31
C ARG A 394 -25.37 -26.31 3.19
N ALA A 395 -25.51 -26.94 2.02
CA ALA A 395 -24.92 -28.25 1.76
C ALA A 395 -23.37 -28.24 1.79
N CYS A 396 -22.71 -27.14 1.40
CA CYS A 396 -21.26 -26.99 1.54
C CYS A 396 -20.82 -26.76 2.99
N ASP A 397 -21.65 -26.11 3.81
CA ASP A 397 -21.38 -25.85 5.23
C ASP A 397 -21.68 -27.09 6.09
N ASP A 398 -22.78 -27.79 5.82
CA ASP A 398 -23.23 -29.01 6.49
C ASP A 398 -22.42 -30.23 6.06
N GLY A 399 -22.09 -30.30 4.76
CA GLY A 399 -21.18 -31.26 4.18
C GLY A 399 -19.76 -30.89 4.54
N GLY A 400 -19.44 -31.00 5.83
CA GLY A 400 -18.14 -30.67 6.41
C GLY A 400 -17.04 -31.10 5.46
N THR A 401 -16.47 -30.13 4.75
CA THR A 401 -15.29 -30.34 3.91
C THR A 401 -14.30 -31.09 4.78
N THR A 402 -14.05 -32.35 4.44
CA THR A 402 -13.05 -33.16 5.12
C THR A 402 -11.79 -32.31 5.27
N ASP A 403 -11.29 -32.26 6.50
CA ASP A 403 -10.23 -31.37 7.01
C ASP A 403 -9.00 -31.28 6.08
N GLY A 404 -8.80 -32.25 5.17
CA GLY A 404 -7.81 -32.22 4.09
C GLY A 404 -7.95 -31.08 3.07
N ALA A 405 -9.16 -30.74 2.61
CA ALA A 405 -9.36 -29.69 1.59
C ALA A 405 -9.21 -28.27 2.16
N ARG A 406 -9.66 -28.07 3.41
CA ARG A 406 -9.40 -26.82 4.15
C ARG A 406 -7.92 -26.69 4.49
N ARG A 407 -7.20 -27.77 4.82
CA ARG A 407 -5.75 -27.73 5.09
C ARG A 407 -4.93 -27.38 3.85
N SER A 408 -5.25 -27.91 2.67
CA SER A 408 -4.53 -27.57 1.43
C SER A 408 -4.79 -26.13 0.97
N LEU A 409 -6.03 -25.64 1.07
CA LEU A 409 -6.36 -24.22 0.85
C LEU A 409 -5.78 -23.30 1.94
N ALA A 410 -5.76 -23.73 3.21
CA ALA A 410 -5.13 -22.99 4.31
C ALA A 410 -3.60 -23.00 4.23
N LEU A 411 -2.99 -24.06 3.69
CA LEU A 411 -1.55 -24.13 3.39
C LEU A 411 -1.19 -23.19 2.23
N LEU A 412 -2.02 -23.14 1.18
CA LEU A 412 -1.90 -22.16 0.09
C LEU A 412 -2.11 -20.72 0.58
N ALA A 413 -3.10 -20.47 1.44
CA ALA A 413 -3.39 -19.16 2.03
C ALA A 413 -2.42 -18.73 3.15
N ARG A 414 -1.71 -19.67 3.79
CA ARG A 414 -0.58 -19.35 4.68
C ARG A 414 0.70 -19.03 3.90
N ARG A 415 0.91 -19.67 2.75
CA ARG A 415 2.07 -19.45 1.89
C ARG A 415 1.93 -18.18 1.04
N PHE A 416 0.71 -17.84 0.65
CA PHE A 416 0.33 -16.56 0.05
C PHE A 416 -0.64 -15.88 1.00
N ARG A 417 -0.17 -14.86 1.73
CA ARG A 417 -0.91 -14.08 2.75
C ARG A 417 -2.14 -13.36 2.17
N ILE A 418 -3.13 -14.14 1.73
CA ILE A 418 -4.40 -13.70 1.15
C ILE A 418 -5.45 -14.10 2.17
N GLN A 419 -5.91 -13.13 2.96
CA GLN A 419 -7.09 -13.31 3.79
C GLN A 419 -8.29 -13.50 2.85
N SER A 420 -8.81 -14.73 2.81
CA SER A 420 -10.17 -14.99 2.37
C SER A 420 -11.11 -14.30 3.36
N VAL A 421 -11.52 -13.07 3.05
CA VAL A 421 -12.60 -12.39 3.76
C VAL A 421 -13.90 -12.96 3.22
N THR A 422 -14.39 -14.00 3.87
CA THR A 422 -15.78 -14.46 3.76
C THR A 422 -16.64 -13.37 4.40
N GLN A 423 -17.19 -12.47 3.58
CA GLN A 423 -18.04 -11.40 4.07
C GLN A 423 -19.41 -11.99 4.44
N ARG A 424 -19.58 -12.27 5.73
CA ARG A 424 -20.84 -12.57 6.39
C ARG A 424 -21.79 -11.38 6.18
N ARG A 425 -22.93 -11.59 5.51
CA ARG A 425 -24.07 -10.67 5.60
C ARG A 425 -24.82 -11.04 6.87
N ASP A 426 -24.59 -10.30 7.94
CA ASP A 426 -25.54 -10.25 9.05
C ASP A 426 -26.73 -9.40 8.56
N THR A 427 -27.78 -10.04 8.05
CA THR A 427 -29.12 -9.45 8.03
C THR A 427 -29.77 -9.77 9.37
N GLY A 428 -29.59 -8.88 10.33
CA GLY A 428 -30.40 -8.85 11.54
C GLY A 428 -31.81 -8.39 11.21
N ALA A 429 -32.78 -9.14 11.73
CA ALA A 429 -34.19 -8.82 11.72
C ALA A 429 -34.49 -7.48 12.40
N ALA A 430 -35.34 -6.69 11.76
CA ALA A 430 -36.43 -5.94 12.37
C ALA A 430 -37.49 -5.71 11.28
#